data_AF-A0ABD2WK10-F1
#
_entry.id   AF-A0ABD2WK10-F1
#
_cell.length_a   1.000
_cell.length_b   1.000
_cell.length_c   1.000
_cell.angle_alpha   90.00
_cell.angle_beta   90.00
_cell.angle_gamma   90.00
#
_symmetry.space_group_name_H-M   'P 1'
#
loop_
_entity.id
_entity.type
_entity.pdbx_description
1 polymer ?
#
loop_
_entity_poly.entity_id
_entity_poly.type
_entity_poly.pdbx_seq_one_letter_code
_entity_poly.pdbx_strand_id
1 'polypeptide(L)'
;MDVGKWASNSRAVIEQYSSVSSELIELKAPTNSPVSVLGLLWTPSTDALHYHVPAVSTAEATKRGILSAVAKLYDPLGFLSPVIIRAKILLQDLWLLGIDWDAKPSEATTQAWREFQEHIVEAQLIRIPRWISLTSTSRWDLHGFCDASQKAYAAAVYAVLYDAADNPIGCHLLIAKTKVSPIKVLNIPRLELQGAVLLARLVNFVNTSLQQAPLLTYCWTDSNIVLAWLRSHPSRWKTFTANRVSEIHTLMPNVAWRHVPSKENPSDCASRGISAKLLIDHALWWHGPTWLLEDPSTWPSESSQKLPSREPQYSSPP
;
A
#
# COMPACT_ATOMS: atom_id res chain seq x y z
N MET A 1 -15.10 15.06 28.66
CA MET A 1 -15.03 15.18 27.19
C MET A 1 -16.34 14.59 26.69
N ASP A 2 -17.33 15.43 26.41
CA ASP A 2 -18.64 14.98 25.96
C ASP A 2 -18.52 14.40 24.55
N VAL A 3 -18.73 13.09 24.44
CA VAL A 3 -18.73 12.36 23.17
C VAL A 3 -20.11 12.52 22.53
N GLY A 4 -20.37 13.69 21.96
CA GLY A 4 -21.73 14.07 21.49
C GLY A 4 -22.20 13.41 20.18
N LYS A 5 -21.37 12.59 19.53
CA LYS A 5 -21.73 11.87 18.28
C LYS A 5 -21.05 10.52 18.24
N TRP A 6 -21.82 9.44 18.30
CA TRP A 6 -21.32 8.08 18.11
C TRP A 6 -22.16 7.36 17.05
N ALA A 7 -21.53 6.42 16.37
CA ALA A 7 -22.16 5.57 15.38
C ALA A 7 -21.68 4.13 15.59
N SER A 8 -22.54 3.16 15.28
CA SER A 8 -22.28 1.74 15.48
C SER A 8 -22.76 0.95 14.26
N ASN A 9 -22.03 -0.11 13.89
CA ASN A 9 -22.48 -1.12 12.93
C ASN A 9 -23.32 -2.23 13.61
N SER A 10 -23.40 -2.27 14.94
CA SER A 10 -24.16 -3.27 15.68
C SER A 10 -25.56 -2.77 16.04
N ARG A 11 -26.59 -3.43 15.51
CA ARG A 11 -28.00 -3.15 15.84
C ARG A 11 -28.29 -3.36 17.33
N ALA A 12 -27.79 -4.43 17.92
CA ALA A 12 -27.99 -4.73 19.34
C ALA A 12 -27.45 -3.60 20.23
N VAL A 13 -26.29 -3.03 19.88
CA VAL A 13 -25.73 -1.87 20.60
C VAL A 13 -26.60 -0.63 20.39
N ILE A 14 -27.15 -0.39 19.19
CA ILE A 14 -28.02 0.76 18.97
C ILE A 14 -29.33 0.64 19.75
N GLU A 15 -29.96 -0.53 19.72
CA GLU A 15 -31.21 -0.80 20.42
C GLU A 15 -31.05 -0.68 21.94
N GLN A 16 -29.99 -1.26 22.50
CA GLN A 16 -29.71 -1.21 23.95
C GLN A 16 -29.55 0.22 24.49
N TYR A 17 -29.02 1.15 23.68
CA TYR A 17 -28.75 2.51 24.12
C TYR A 17 -29.73 3.56 23.56
N SER A 18 -30.63 3.18 22.66
CA SER A 18 -31.67 4.08 22.09
C SER A 18 -32.61 4.68 23.14
N SER A 19 -32.79 4.03 24.29
CA SER A 19 -33.56 4.52 25.43
C SER A 19 -32.80 5.51 26.33
N VAL A 20 -31.48 5.66 26.13
CA VAL A 20 -30.59 6.54 26.92
C VAL A 20 -30.30 7.86 26.17
N SER A 21 -31.06 8.14 25.11
CA SER A 21 -30.98 9.36 24.31
C SER A 21 -31.31 10.61 25.14
N SER A 22 -30.32 11.14 25.85
CA SER A 22 -30.31 12.52 26.33
C SER A 22 -29.99 13.48 25.18
N GLU A 23 -30.34 14.76 25.33
CA GLU A 23 -30.16 15.85 24.33
C GLU A 23 -28.73 15.98 23.74
N LEU A 24 -27.75 15.26 24.28
CA LEU A 24 -26.34 15.32 23.90
C LEU A 24 -25.90 14.23 22.92
N ILE A 25 -26.72 13.19 22.68
CA ILE A 25 -26.29 11.96 22.00
C ILE A 25 -27.30 11.53 20.93
N GLU A 26 -27.08 11.94 19.68
CA GLU A 26 -27.88 11.47 18.53
C GLU A 26 -27.48 10.04 18.14
N LEU A 27 -28.28 9.07 18.56
CA LEU A 27 -28.21 7.68 18.14
C LEU A 27 -28.88 7.47 16.79
N LYS A 28 -28.09 7.39 15.72
CA LYS A 28 -28.63 7.03 14.40
C LYS A 28 -28.54 5.52 14.21
N ALA A 29 -29.62 4.92 13.73
CA ALA A 29 -29.64 3.54 13.22
C ALA A 29 -28.45 3.29 12.26
N PRO A 30 -28.08 2.05 11.89
CA PRO A 30 -27.08 1.84 10.84
C PRO A 30 -27.59 2.50 9.56
N THR A 31 -27.11 3.72 9.31
CA THR A 31 -27.57 4.53 8.19
C THR A 31 -26.67 4.23 7.00
N ASN A 32 -27.24 4.42 5.81
CA ASN A 32 -26.43 4.53 4.60
C ASN A 32 -25.72 5.89 4.50
N SER A 33 -25.88 6.76 5.50
CA SER A 33 -25.23 8.06 5.56
C SER A 33 -23.80 7.88 6.08
N PRO A 34 -22.77 8.27 5.30
CA PRO A 34 -21.39 8.16 5.75
C PRO A 34 -21.09 9.02 6.97
N VAL A 35 -20.24 8.50 7.86
CA VAL A 35 -19.71 9.19 9.03
C VAL A 35 -18.21 9.40 8.85
N SER A 36 -17.70 10.59 9.18
CA SER A 36 -16.27 10.85 9.13
C SER A 36 -15.53 10.10 10.25
N VAL A 37 -14.50 9.33 9.89
CA VAL A 37 -13.65 8.57 10.81
C VAL A 37 -12.20 8.74 10.39
N LEU A 38 -11.40 9.40 11.24
CA LEU A 38 -9.96 9.60 11.05
C LEU A 38 -9.58 10.18 9.68
N GLY A 39 -10.43 11.01 9.05
CA GLY A 39 -10.19 11.59 7.72
C GLY A 39 -10.68 10.74 6.54
N LEU A 40 -11.26 9.57 6.81
CA LEU A 40 -12.00 8.76 5.86
C LEU A 40 -13.51 8.86 6.13
N LEU A 41 -14.30 8.24 5.26
CA LEU A 41 -15.73 8.06 5.47
C LEU A 41 -16.01 6.58 5.80
N TRP A 42 -16.91 6.34 6.75
CA TRP A 42 -17.36 5.02 7.16
C TRP A 42 -18.87 4.92 6.98
N THR A 43 -19.33 3.87 6.33
CA THR A 43 -20.76 3.55 6.23
C THR A 43 -21.09 2.46 7.26
N PRO A 44 -21.81 2.77 8.36
CA PRO A 44 -22.07 1.81 9.44
C PRO A 44 -22.90 0.58 9.01
N SER A 45 -23.82 0.74 8.06
CA SER A 45 -24.70 -0.35 7.61
C SER A 45 -23.96 -1.47 6.89
N THR A 46 -22.91 -1.14 6.15
CA THR A 46 -22.07 -2.10 5.40
C THR A 46 -20.72 -2.36 6.05
N ASP A 47 -20.44 -1.64 7.14
CA ASP A 47 -19.15 -1.62 7.82
C ASP A 47 -17.93 -1.37 6.90
N ALA A 48 -18.12 -0.51 5.90
CA ALA A 48 -17.11 -0.23 4.89
C ALA A 48 -16.55 1.19 5.03
N LEU A 49 -15.24 1.32 4.92
CA LEU A 49 -14.54 2.57 4.70
C LEU A 49 -14.58 2.94 3.22
N HIS A 50 -14.62 4.24 2.94
CA HIS A 50 -14.50 4.80 1.60
C HIS A 50 -13.90 6.21 1.66
N TYR A 51 -13.51 6.72 0.49
CA TYR A 51 -12.79 7.99 0.38
C TYR A 51 -13.72 9.16 0.08
N HIS A 52 -13.41 10.31 0.67
CA HIS A 52 -13.89 11.59 0.18
C HIS A 52 -12.87 12.15 -0.81
N VAL A 53 -13.24 12.20 -2.09
CA VAL A 53 -12.40 12.84 -3.11
C VAL A 53 -12.92 14.27 -3.31
N PRO A 54 -12.09 15.31 -3.10
CA PRO A 54 -12.49 16.68 -3.36
C PRO A 54 -12.98 16.86 -4.79
N ALA A 55 -13.96 17.74 -5.00
CA ALA A 55 -14.43 18.08 -6.34
C ALA A 55 -13.26 18.52 -7.24
N VAL A 56 -13.32 18.12 -8.51
CA VAL A 56 -12.33 18.51 -9.51
C VAL A 56 -12.32 20.03 -9.60
N SER A 57 -11.19 20.64 -9.26
CA SER A 57 -11.02 22.08 -9.40
C SER A 57 -10.80 22.41 -10.88
N THR A 58 -11.54 23.41 -11.36
CA THR A 58 -11.35 24.02 -12.69
C THR A 58 -10.19 25.03 -12.71
N ALA A 59 -9.52 25.26 -11.57
CA ALA A 59 -8.39 26.16 -11.50
C ALA A 59 -7.21 25.67 -12.34
N GLU A 60 -6.39 26.61 -12.82
CA GLU A 60 -5.21 26.26 -13.63
C GLU A 60 -4.28 25.31 -12.87
N ALA A 61 -3.76 24.31 -13.59
CA ALA A 61 -2.86 23.32 -13.05
C ALA A 61 -1.51 23.98 -12.70
N THR A 62 -1.30 24.46 -11.48
CA THR A 62 0.00 24.97 -11.02
C THR A 62 0.72 23.96 -10.16
N LYS A 63 2.04 24.09 -10.00
CA LYS A 63 2.82 23.25 -9.08
C LYS A 63 2.23 23.31 -7.65
N ARG A 64 1.87 24.51 -7.19
CA ARG A 64 1.20 24.72 -5.90
C ARG A 64 -0.17 24.05 -5.84
N GLY A 65 -0.98 24.19 -6.89
CA GLY A 65 -2.32 23.61 -6.97
C GLY A 65 -2.28 22.08 -6.93
N ILE A 66 -1.39 21.48 -7.72
CA ILE A 66 -1.19 20.02 -7.78
C ILE A 66 -0.72 19.50 -6.42
N LEU A 67 0.28 20.12 -5.80
CA LEU A 67 0.76 19.74 -4.47
C LEU A 67 -0.38 19.80 -3.43
N SER A 68 -1.14 20.88 -3.42
CA SER A 68 -2.28 21.07 -2.49
C SER A 68 -3.35 20.00 -2.70
N ALA A 69 -3.69 19.67 -3.95
CA ALA A 69 -4.65 18.63 -4.28
C ALA A 69 -4.16 17.25 -3.83
N VAL A 70 -2.90 16.89 -4.08
CA VAL A 70 -2.30 15.62 -3.63
C VAL A 70 -2.29 15.51 -2.11
N ALA A 71 -1.97 16.60 -1.40
CA ALA A 71 -1.95 16.61 0.06
C ALA A 71 -3.35 16.42 0.69
N LYS A 72 -4.42 16.81 -0.03
CA LYS A 72 -5.82 16.60 0.41
C LYS A 72 -6.31 15.16 0.22
N LEU A 73 -5.62 14.35 -0.59
CA LEU A 73 -5.92 12.92 -0.73
C LEU A 73 -5.37 12.17 0.49
N TYR A 74 -6.15 12.14 1.56
CA TYR A 74 -5.78 11.49 2.80
C TYR A 74 -5.95 9.96 2.68
N ASP A 75 -4.83 9.24 2.67
CA ASP A 75 -4.76 7.79 2.57
C ASP A 75 -3.75 7.23 3.60
N PRO A 76 -4.18 7.05 4.87
CA PRO A 76 -3.27 6.74 5.98
C PRO A 76 -2.69 5.33 5.90
N LEU A 77 -3.45 4.38 5.34
CA LEU A 77 -3.06 2.98 5.19
C LEU A 77 -2.55 2.65 3.78
N GLY A 78 -2.54 3.62 2.87
CA GLY A 78 -1.99 3.46 1.54
C GLY A 78 -2.85 2.63 0.59
N PHE A 79 -4.14 2.45 0.84
CA PHE A 79 -5.00 1.63 -0.02
C PHE A 79 -5.18 2.22 -1.43
N LEU A 80 -5.07 3.53 -1.58
CA LEU A 80 -5.07 4.24 -2.87
C LEU A 80 -3.66 4.46 -3.41
N SER A 81 -2.63 3.84 -2.82
CA SER A 81 -1.24 3.95 -3.27
C SER A 81 -1.06 3.81 -4.79
N PRO A 82 -1.70 2.83 -5.49
CA PRO A 82 -1.59 2.70 -6.93
C PRO A 82 -2.13 3.89 -7.73
N VAL A 83 -3.08 4.65 -7.18
CA VAL A 83 -3.61 5.84 -7.85
C VAL A 83 -2.78 7.06 -7.48
N ILE A 84 -2.53 7.28 -6.19
CA ILE A 84 -1.86 8.47 -5.67
C ILE A 84 -0.42 8.58 -6.19
N ILE A 85 0.27 7.46 -6.44
CA ILE A 85 1.64 7.48 -6.95
C ILE A 85 1.76 8.21 -8.30
N ARG A 86 0.73 8.14 -9.15
CA ARG A 86 0.71 8.85 -10.45
C ARG A 86 0.84 10.37 -10.26
N ALA A 87 0.11 10.92 -9.29
CA ALA A 87 0.18 12.33 -8.98
C ALA A 87 1.51 12.72 -8.30
N LYS A 88 2.06 11.85 -7.45
CA LYS A 88 3.39 12.07 -6.83
C LYS A 88 4.52 12.07 -7.87
N ILE A 89 4.44 11.20 -8.88
CA ILE A 89 5.37 11.18 -10.03
C ILE A 89 5.25 12.48 -10.82
N LEU A 90 4.02 12.89 -11.18
CA LEU A 90 3.81 14.15 -11.91
C LEU A 90 4.36 15.36 -11.15
N LEU A 91 4.18 15.37 -9.82
CA LEU A 91 4.75 16.41 -8.97
C LEU A 91 6.28 16.42 -9.04
N GLN A 92 6.94 15.26 -9.01
CA GLN A 92 8.40 15.18 -9.18
C GLN A 92 8.84 15.72 -10.56
N ASP A 93 8.12 15.40 -11.63
CA ASP A 93 8.42 15.90 -12.98
C ASP A 93 8.38 17.45 -13.00
N LEU A 94 7.40 18.07 -12.35
CA LEU A 94 7.30 19.53 -12.20
C LEU A 94 8.45 20.14 -11.39
N TRP A 95 8.98 19.43 -10.41
CA TRP A 95 10.17 19.85 -9.67
C TRP A 95 11.41 19.82 -10.55
N LEU A 96 11.57 18.76 -11.35
CA LEU A 96 12.70 18.62 -12.28
C LEU A 96 12.68 19.66 -13.40
N LEU A 97 11.50 20.09 -13.85
CA LEU A 97 11.35 21.16 -14.83
C LEU A 97 11.72 22.55 -14.27
N GLY A 98 11.87 22.71 -12.95
CA GLY A 98 12.31 23.97 -12.35
C GLY A 98 11.32 25.13 -12.46
N ILE A 99 10.05 24.88 -12.80
CA ILE A 99 9.04 25.95 -12.95
C ILE A 99 8.68 26.60 -11.60
N ASP A 100 8.26 27.87 -11.62
CA ASP A 100 7.76 28.54 -10.42
C ASP A 100 6.44 27.96 -9.89
N TRP A 101 6.14 28.25 -8.62
CA TRP A 101 5.00 27.69 -7.89
C TRP A 101 3.64 27.88 -8.58
N ASP A 102 3.43 29.07 -9.15
CA ASP A 102 2.17 29.52 -9.74
C ASP A 102 2.27 29.65 -11.26
N ALA A 103 3.39 29.20 -11.86
CA ALA A 103 3.57 29.17 -13.30
C ALA A 103 2.74 28.05 -13.95
N LYS A 104 2.25 28.31 -15.16
CA LYS A 104 1.54 27.32 -15.98
C LYS A 104 2.54 26.30 -16.55
N PRO A 105 2.36 24.99 -16.28
CA PRO A 105 3.14 23.91 -16.87
C PRO A 105 2.91 23.79 -18.37
N SER A 106 3.68 22.90 -18.99
CA SER A 106 3.43 22.49 -20.38
C SER A 106 2.00 21.95 -20.57
N GLU A 107 1.48 22.02 -21.79
CA GLU A 107 0.15 21.46 -22.09
C GLU A 107 0.12 19.95 -21.82
N ALA A 108 1.22 19.24 -22.07
CA ALA A 108 1.33 17.80 -21.78
C ALA A 108 1.16 17.50 -20.28
N THR A 109 1.82 18.27 -19.41
CA THR A 109 1.66 18.12 -17.94
C THR A 109 0.27 18.51 -17.48
N THR A 110 -0.29 19.59 -18.04
CA THR A 110 -1.64 20.06 -17.73
C THR A 110 -2.67 19.00 -18.11
N GLN A 111 -2.52 18.37 -19.28
CA GLN A 111 -3.38 17.30 -19.74
C GLN A 111 -3.28 16.06 -18.85
N ALA A 112 -2.06 15.62 -18.51
CA ALA A 112 -1.85 14.50 -17.59
C ALA A 112 -2.47 14.76 -16.20
N TRP A 113 -2.45 16.02 -15.73
CA TRP A 113 -3.12 16.40 -14.48
C TRP A 113 -4.65 16.35 -14.60
N ARG A 114 -5.23 16.89 -15.68
CA ARG A 114 -6.67 16.81 -15.94
C ARG A 114 -7.15 15.36 -15.95
N GLU A 115 -6.46 14.48 -16.68
CA GLU A 115 -6.77 13.05 -16.73
C GLU A 115 -6.69 12.38 -15.35
N PHE A 116 -5.72 12.78 -14.51
CA PHE A 116 -5.67 12.30 -13.13
C PHE A 116 -6.88 12.77 -12.32
N GLN A 117 -7.25 14.05 -12.43
CA GLN A 117 -8.39 14.63 -11.72
C GLN A 117 -9.73 14.01 -12.16
N GLU A 118 -9.89 13.74 -13.45
CA GLU A 118 -11.09 13.09 -13.98
C GLU A 118 -11.24 11.66 -13.45
N HIS A 119 -10.15 10.91 -13.36
CA HIS A 119 -10.21 9.52 -12.91
C HIS A 119 -10.21 9.36 -11.39
N ILE A 120 -9.63 10.28 -10.61
CA ILE A 120 -9.54 10.12 -9.15
C ILE A 120 -10.92 10.16 -8.47
N VAL A 121 -11.92 10.81 -9.07
CA VAL A 121 -13.29 10.86 -8.52
C VAL A 121 -13.89 9.46 -8.33
N GLU A 122 -13.53 8.51 -9.20
CA GLU A 122 -13.98 7.12 -9.09
C GLU A 122 -13.44 6.41 -7.84
N ALA A 123 -12.39 6.93 -7.20
CA ALA A 123 -11.90 6.36 -5.93
C ALA A 123 -12.94 6.45 -4.79
N GLN A 124 -13.97 7.31 -4.92
CA GLN A 124 -15.11 7.33 -4.00
C GLN A 124 -15.96 6.07 -4.08
N LEU A 125 -15.86 5.27 -5.15
CA LEU A 125 -16.59 4.00 -5.32
C LEU A 125 -15.91 2.83 -4.62
N ILE A 126 -14.62 2.96 -4.27
CA ILE A 126 -13.88 1.93 -3.54
C ILE A 126 -14.52 1.73 -2.17
N ARG A 127 -14.76 0.47 -1.81
CA ARG A 127 -15.30 0.05 -0.51
C ARG A 127 -14.29 -0.89 0.14
N ILE A 128 -13.80 -0.51 1.31
CA ILE A 128 -12.80 -1.29 2.06
C ILE A 128 -13.46 -1.79 3.34
N PRO A 129 -13.54 -3.11 3.58
CA PRO A 129 -14.04 -3.64 4.84
C PRO A 129 -13.25 -3.06 6.01
N ARG A 130 -13.93 -2.41 6.97
CA ARG A 130 -13.26 -1.86 8.16
C ARG A 130 -12.70 -2.97 9.04
N TRP A 131 -13.40 -4.10 9.11
CA TRP A 131 -13.01 -5.28 9.86
C TRP A 131 -12.72 -6.44 8.92
N ILE A 132 -11.55 -7.06 9.10
CA ILE A 132 -11.07 -8.20 8.31
C ILE A 132 -11.37 -9.55 8.98
N SER A 133 -12.35 -9.59 9.89
CA SER A 133 -12.70 -10.78 10.69
C SER A 133 -11.61 -11.28 11.65
N LEU A 134 -10.58 -10.48 11.91
CA LEU A 134 -9.55 -10.80 12.89
C LEU A 134 -10.11 -10.62 14.32
N THR A 135 -9.96 -11.65 15.15
CA THR A 135 -10.27 -11.68 16.58
C THR A 135 -9.03 -12.09 17.37
N SER A 136 -9.05 -11.92 18.70
CA SER A 136 -7.92 -12.28 19.57
C SER A 136 -7.52 -13.76 19.52
N THR A 137 -8.40 -14.63 19.02
CA THR A 137 -8.16 -16.07 18.86
C THR A 137 -7.91 -16.47 17.41
N SER A 138 -7.96 -15.53 16.47
CA SER A 138 -7.72 -15.83 15.06
C SER A 138 -6.31 -16.35 14.84
N ARG A 139 -6.16 -17.28 13.90
CA ARG A 139 -4.85 -17.69 13.40
C ARG A 139 -4.62 -16.99 12.08
N TRP A 140 -3.46 -16.38 11.89
CA TRP A 140 -3.19 -15.61 10.68
C TRP A 140 -1.70 -15.48 10.39
N ASP A 141 -1.36 -15.40 9.10
CA ASP A 141 -0.02 -15.17 8.58
C ASP A 141 0.09 -13.78 7.96
N LEU A 142 1.30 -13.21 8.01
CA LEU A 142 1.61 -11.91 7.44
C LEU A 142 2.42 -12.06 6.15
N HIS A 143 1.93 -11.49 5.05
CA HIS A 143 2.56 -11.56 3.74
C HIS A 143 2.89 -10.17 3.21
N GLY A 144 4.17 -9.90 3.02
CA GLY A 144 4.68 -8.66 2.49
C GLY A 144 5.14 -8.78 1.05
N PHE A 145 4.70 -7.92 0.15
CA PHE A 145 5.14 -7.88 -1.25
C PHE A 145 5.83 -6.55 -1.52
N CYS A 146 6.88 -6.55 -2.34
CA CYS A 146 7.48 -5.32 -2.85
C CYS A 146 7.74 -5.40 -4.35
N ASP A 147 7.73 -4.23 -4.97
CA ASP A 147 8.08 -4.06 -6.37
C ASP A 147 8.77 -2.70 -6.60
N ALA A 148 9.50 -2.58 -7.70
CA ALA A 148 10.07 -1.32 -8.13
C ALA A 148 10.03 -1.14 -9.66
N SER A 149 9.63 0.05 -10.07
CA SER A 149 9.77 0.57 -11.43
C SER A 149 10.85 1.64 -11.48
N GLN A 150 11.15 2.16 -12.68
CA GLN A 150 12.03 3.32 -12.83
C GLN A 150 11.51 4.56 -12.08
N LYS A 151 10.18 4.71 -11.96
CA LYS A 151 9.55 5.94 -11.45
C LYS A 151 9.20 5.87 -9.98
N ALA A 152 8.91 4.70 -9.44
CA ALA A 152 8.57 4.52 -8.04
C ALA A 152 8.82 3.08 -7.57
N TYR A 153 8.85 2.88 -6.26
CA TYR A 153 8.87 1.57 -5.62
C TYR A 153 7.79 1.50 -4.54
N ALA A 154 7.32 0.28 -4.30
CA ALA A 154 6.14 0.03 -3.50
C ALA A 154 6.32 -1.18 -2.59
N ALA A 155 5.55 -1.19 -1.50
CA ALA A 155 5.36 -2.34 -0.64
C ALA A 155 3.88 -2.44 -0.24
N ALA A 156 3.35 -3.65 -0.20
CA ALA A 156 2.00 -3.95 0.26
C ALA A 156 2.03 -5.15 1.22
N VAL A 157 1.26 -5.08 2.30
CA VAL A 157 1.25 -6.08 3.37
C VAL A 157 -0.16 -6.60 3.57
N TYR A 158 -0.29 -7.92 3.60
CA TYR A 158 -1.54 -8.67 3.64
C TYR A 158 -1.59 -9.57 4.88
N ALA A 159 -2.79 -9.77 5.42
CA ALA A 159 -3.09 -10.82 6.39
C ALA A 159 -3.80 -11.97 5.68
N VAL A 160 -3.31 -13.20 5.87
CA VAL A 160 -4.01 -14.43 5.49
C VAL A 160 -4.59 -15.04 6.75
N LEU A 161 -5.92 -15.18 6.84
CA LEU A 161 -6.60 -15.72 8.01
C LEU A 161 -6.88 -17.21 7.81
N TYR A 162 -6.89 -17.97 8.91
CA TYR A 162 -7.19 -19.40 8.94
C TYR A 162 -8.40 -19.70 9.83
N ASP A 163 -9.14 -20.74 9.47
CA ASP A 163 -10.17 -21.32 10.33
C ASP A 163 -9.57 -22.21 11.43
N ALA A 164 -10.43 -22.83 12.24
CA ALA A 164 -9.99 -23.72 13.32
C ALA A 164 -9.34 -25.03 12.82
N ALA A 165 -9.53 -25.38 11.55
CA ALA A 165 -8.98 -26.57 10.89
C ALA A 165 -7.75 -26.23 10.02
N ASP A 166 -7.18 -25.03 10.17
CA ASP A 166 -6.02 -24.53 9.41
C ASP A 166 -6.24 -24.37 7.90
N ASN A 167 -7.50 -24.23 7.47
CA ASN A 167 -7.78 -23.83 6.09
C ASN A 167 -7.73 -22.30 5.96
N PRO A 168 -7.07 -21.75 4.94
CA PRO A 168 -7.09 -20.32 4.68
C PRO A 168 -8.48 -19.87 4.26
N ILE A 169 -9.01 -18.84 4.92
CA ILE A 169 -10.38 -18.33 4.70
C ILE A 169 -10.41 -16.96 4.01
N GLY A 170 -9.29 -16.26 3.94
CA GLY A 170 -9.23 -14.96 3.29
C GLY A 170 -7.85 -14.33 3.32
N CYS A 171 -7.60 -13.47 2.34
CA CYS A 171 -6.41 -12.64 2.23
C CYS A 171 -6.83 -11.18 2.11
N HIS A 172 -6.30 -10.33 2.99
CA HIS A 172 -6.74 -8.95 3.16
C HIS A 172 -5.57 -7.98 3.17
N LEU A 173 -5.60 -6.98 2.30
CA LEU A 173 -4.64 -5.87 2.34
C LEU A 173 -4.78 -5.10 3.67
N LEU A 174 -3.69 -5.05 4.45
CA LEU A 174 -3.63 -4.30 5.72
C LEU A 174 -3.14 -2.87 5.52
N ILE A 175 -2.03 -2.74 4.79
CA ILE A 175 -1.33 -1.47 4.61
C ILE A 175 -0.44 -1.56 3.37
N ALA A 176 -0.30 -0.45 2.67
CA ALA A 176 0.67 -0.29 1.60
C ALA A 176 1.40 1.05 1.69
N LYS A 177 2.52 1.13 1.00
CA LYS A 177 3.32 2.35 0.93
C LYS A 177 4.03 2.44 -0.41
N THR A 178 4.04 3.64 -0.97
CA THR A 178 4.78 3.97 -2.19
C THR A 178 5.76 5.11 -1.96
N LYS A 179 6.85 5.09 -2.72
CA LYS A 179 7.81 6.19 -2.80
C LYS A 179 8.21 6.41 -4.24
N VAL A 180 8.23 7.67 -4.65
CA VAL A 180 8.79 8.07 -5.95
C VAL A 180 10.29 7.78 -5.93
N SER A 181 10.83 7.29 -7.04
CA SER A 181 12.25 7.01 -7.21
C SER A 181 13.09 8.26 -6.93
N PRO A 182 14.28 8.12 -6.33
CA PRO A 182 15.17 9.26 -6.12
C PRO A 182 15.54 9.91 -7.45
N ILE A 183 15.70 11.25 -7.44
CA ILE A 183 16.16 12.01 -8.61
C ILE A 183 17.54 11.53 -9.07
N LYS A 184 18.42 11.18 -8.11
CA LYS A 184 19.69 10.53 -8.42
C LYS A 184 19.42 9.17 -9.02
N VAL A 185 19.75 9.01 -10.31
CA VAL A 185 19.50 7.80 -11.07
C VAL A 185 20.12 6.59 -10.37
N LEU A 186 19.26 5.68 -9.95
CA LEU A 186 19.61 4.35 -9.49
C LEU A 186 19.30 3.36 -10.61
N ASN A 187 20.11 2.31 -10.73
CA ASN A 187 19.77 1.19 -11.58
C ASN A 187 18.55 0.43 -11.00
N ILE A 188 17.88 -0.34 -11.85
CA ILE A 188 16.69 -1.11 -11.48
C ILE A 188 16.93 -2.00 -10.24
N PRO A 189 18.02 -2.80 -10.15
CA PRO A 189 18.24 -3.64 -8.98
C PRO A 189 18.34 -2.86 -7.66
N ARG A 190 18.94 -1.67 -7.68
CA ARG A 190 19.00 -0.81 -6.49
C ARG A 190 17.64 -0.25 -6.12
N LEU A 191 16.76 0.02 -7.09
CA LEU A 191 15.37 0.43 -6.82
C LEU A 191 14.56 -0.74 -6.26
N GLU A 192 14.71 -1.95 -6.81
CA GLU A 192 14.10 -3.18 -6.28
C GLU A 192 14.54 -3.42 -4.82
N LEU A 193 15.84 -3.23 -4.51
CA LEU A 193 16.32 -3.31 -3.14
C LEU A 193 15.74 -2.21 -2.23
N GLN A 194 15.46 -1.02 -2.75
CA GLN A 194 14.73 0.01 -1.98
C GLN A 194 13.29 -0.41 -1.71
N GLY A 195 12.63 -1.08 -2.66
CA GLY A 195 11.34 -1.74 -2.45
C GLY A 195 11.39 -2.74 -1.30
N ALA A 196 12.41 -3.60 -1.27
CA ALA A 196 12.62 -4.55 -0.18
C ALA A 196 12.88 -3.88 1.18
N VAL A 197 13.66 -2.79 1.22
CA VAL A 197 13.85 -2.01 2.46
C VAL A 197 12.52 -1.38 2.92
N LEU A 198 11.76 -0.82 1.98
CA LEU A 198 10.46 -0.22 2.28
C LEU A 198 9.52 -1.26 2.88
N LEU A 199 9.51 -2.48 2.31
CA LEU A 199 8.73 -3.59 2.82
C LEU A 199 9.17 -4.03 4.21
N ALA A 200 10.48 -4.19 4.44
CA ALA A 200 11.00 -4.60 5.75
C ALA A 200 10.58 -3.63 6.87
N ARG A 201 10.64 -2.32 6.59
CA ARG A 201 10.15 -1.29 7.53
C ARG A 201 8.65 -1.38 7.74
N LEU A 202 7.87 -1.64 6.68
CA LEU A 202 6.42 -1.70 6.73
C LEU A 202 5.93 -2.94 7.50
N VAL A 203 6.53 -4.10 7.26
CA VAL A 203 6.25 -5.34 7.99
C VAL A 203 6.64 -5.20 9.46
N ASN A 204 7.81 -4.65 9.77
CA ASN A 204 8.21 -4.37 11.15
C ASN A 204 7.22 -3.43 11.84
N PHE A 205 6.77 -2.37 11.16
CA PHE A 205 5.74 -1.48 11.68
C PHE A 205 4.44 -2.23 12.02
N VAL A 206 3.93 -3.08 11.12
CA VAL A 206 2.71 -3.88 11.36
C VAL A 206 2.90 -4.80 12.56
N ASN A 207 3.99 -5.56 12.62
CA ASN A 207 4.30 -6.48 13.71
C ASN A 207 4.38 -5.78 15.07
N THR A 208 4.90 -4.54 15.10
CA THR A 208 4.97 -3.75 16.35
C THR A 208 3.70 -3.00 16.70
N SER A 209 2.77 -2.84 15.75
CA SER A 209 1.54 -2.04 15.94
C SER A 209 0.33 -2.89 16.29
N LEU A 210 0.28 -4.15 15.84
CA LEU A 210 -0.82 -5.06 16.15
C LEU A 210 -0.59 -5.72 17.51
N GLN A 211 -1.66 -5.83 18.31
CA GLN A 211 -1.61 -6.46 19.63
C GLN A 211 -1.40 -7.98 19.56
N GLN A 212 -1.76 -8.57 18.42
CA GLN A 212 -1.65 -9.99 18.16
C GLN A 212 -0.60 -10.21 17.08
N ALA A 213 0.39 -11.04 17.39
CA ALA A 213 1.42 -11.41 16.43
C ALA A 213 0.87 -12.41 15.38
N PRO A 214 1.33 -12.35 14.12
CA PRO A 214 1.06 -13.40 13.13
C PRO A 214 1.79 -14.69 13.52
N LEU A 215 1.32 -15.84 13.03
CA LEU A 215 1.98 -17.13 13.19
C LEU A 215 3.29 -17.16 12.40
N LEU A 216 3.22 -16.83 11.11
CA LEU A 216 4.37 -16.75 10.22
C LEU A 216 4.40 -15.41 9.48
N THR A 217 5.58 -15.03 9.02
CA THR A 217 5.79 -13.83 8.21
C THR A 217 6.63 -14.16 6.99
N TYR A 218 6.12 -13.79 5.82
CA TYR A 218 6.76 -14.00 4.53
C TYR A 218 6.95 -12.68 3.79
N CYS A 219 8.08 -12.51 3.13
CA CYS A 219 8.34 -11.38 2.25
C CYS A 219 8.61 -11.86 0.82
N TRP A 220 8.07 -11.14 -0.15
CA TRP A 220 8.02 -11.56 -1.54
C TRP A 220 8.55 -10.43 -2.44
N THR A 221 9.40 -10.80 -3.40
CA THR A 221 9.87 -9.94 -4.48
C THR A 221 10.01 -10.77 -5.75
N ASP A 222 9.81 -10.16 -6.91
CA ASP A 222 10.08 -10.77 -8.22
C ASP A 222 11.54 -10.59 -8.67
N SER A 223 12.36 -9.87 -7.89
CA SER A 223 13.77 -9.67 -8.19
C SER A 223 14.66 -10.79 -7.62
N ASN A 224 15.08 -11.69 -8.50
CA ASN A 224 16.10 -12.70 -8.17
C ASN A 224 17.45 -12.08 -7.76
N ILE A 225 17.76 -10.87 -8.24
CA ILE A 225 18.98 -10.16 -7.85
C ILE A 225 18.90 -9.73 -6.38
N VAL A 226 17.75 -9.17 -5.96
CA VAL A 226 17.52 -8.79 -4.55
C VAL A 226 17.55 -10.04 -3.66
N LEU A 227 16.91 -11.14 -4.07
CA LEU A 227 16.94 -12.40 -3.31
C LEU A 227 18.38 -12.93 -3.14
N ALA A 228 19.21 -12.87 -4.18
CA ALA A 228 20.62 -13.24 -4.08
C ALA A 228 21.39 -12.36 -3.09
N TRP A 229 21.13 -11.05 -3.09
CA TRP A 229 21.74 -10.12 -2.14
C TRP A 229 21.34 -10.41 -0.70
N LEU A 230 20.07 -10.71 -0.46
CA LEU A 230 19.51 -11.00 0.86
C LEU A 230 19.97 -12.34 1.44
N ARG A 231 20.31 -13.33 0.59
CA ARG A 231 20.84 -14.63 1.04
C ARG A 231 22.31 -14.60 1.44
N SER A 232 23.03 -13.55 1.06
CA SER A 232 24.46 -13.43 1.32
C SER A 232 24.72 -12.48 2.49
N HIS A 233 25.82 -12.70 3.20
CA HIS A 233 26.25 -11.78 4.24
C HIS A 233 26.52 -10.37 3.66
N PRO A 234 26.05 -9.28 4.31
CA PRO A 234 26.17 -7.91 3.81
C PRO A 234 27.59 -7.49 3.41
N SER A 235 28.61 -7.99 4.10
CA SER A 235 30.03 -7.68 3.85
C SER A 235 30.53 -8.06 2.45
N ARG A 236 29.77 -8.87 1.70
CA ARG A 236 30.10 -9.26 0.31
C ARG A 236 29.77 -8.17 -0.71
N TRP A 237 28.97 -7.17 -0.34
CA TRP A 237 28.41 -6.20 -1.27
C TRP A 237 29.06 -4.83 -1.13
N LYS A 238 28.94 -3.98 -2.17
CA LYS A 238 29.36 -2.58 -2.05
C LYS A 238 28.49 -1.85 -1.04
N THR A 239 29.03 -0.77 -0.48
CA THR A 239 28.45 -0.02 0.65
C THR A 239 26.94 0.24 0.55
N PHE A 240 26.44 0.67 -0.62
CA PHE A 240 24.99 0.91 -0.79
C PHE A 240 24.16 -0.35 -0.53
N THR A 241 24.52 -1.45 -1.20
CA THR A 241 23.81 -2.74 -1.12
C THR A 241 24.01 -3.37 0.25
N ALA A 242 25.25 -3.37 0.77
CA ALA A 242 25.59 -3.87 2.10
C ALA A 242 24.76 -3.20 3.20
N ASN A 243 24.68 -1.86 3.20
CA ASN A 243 23.94 -1.12 4.22
C ASN A 243 22.44 -1.45 4.20
N ARG A 244 21.85 -1.64 3.02
CA ARG A 244 20.41 -1.96 2.89
C ARG A 244 20.09 -3.41 3.22
N VAL A 245 20.94 -4.35 2.83
CA VAL A 245 20.80 -5.75 3.25
C VAL A 245 20.94 -5.85 4.77
N SER A 246 21.94 -5.18 5.35
CA SER A 246 22.13 -5.12 6.81
C SER A 246 20.92 -4.56 7.54
N GLU A 247 20.32 -3.49 7.01
CA GLU A 247 19.10 -2.92 7.56
C GLU A 247 17.93 -3.93 7.52
N ILE A 248 17.72 -4.60 6.39
CA ILE A 248 16.65 -5.60 6.24
C ILE A 248 16.84 -6.76 7.22
N HIS A 249 18.06 -7.31 7.33
CA HIS A 249 18.37 -8.39 8.27
C HIS A 249 18.20 -7.96 9.73
N THR A 250 18.50 -6.70 10.05
CA THR A 250 18.31 -6.16 11.41
C THR A 250 16.83 -6.03 11.76
N LEU A 251 16.00 -5.54 10.83
CA LEU A 251 14.56 -5.37 11.05
C LEU A 251 13.81 -6.71 11.06
N MET A 252 14.29 -7.68 10.28
CA MET A 252 13.57 -8.94 10.03
C MET A 252 14.54 -10.13 9.98
N PRO A 253 15.15 -10.54 11.12
CA PRO A 253 16.20 -11.55 11.13
C PRO A 253 15.73 -12.96 10.73
N ASN A 254 14.47 -13.29 10.98
CA ASN A 254 13.92 -14.64 10.78
C ASN A 254 12.86 -14.73 9.68
N VAL A 255 12.72 -13.69 8.84
CA VAL A 255 11.67 -13.67 7.81
C VAL A 255 12.13 -14.42 6.56
N ALA A 256 11.25 -15.28 6.05
CA ALA A 256 11.46 -15.99 4.79
C ALA A 256 11.24 -15.03 3.60
N TRP A 257 12.32 -14.72 2.89
CA TRP A 257 12.26 -14.02 1.61
C TRP A 257 12.11 -15.01 0.46
N ARG A 258 11.05 -14.83 -0.34
CA ARG A 258 10.66 -15.73 -1.43
C ARG A 258 10.46 -14.97 -2.73
N HIS A 259 10.48 -15.72 -3.82
CA HIS A 259 10.20 -15.20 -5.15
C HIS A 259 8.70 -15.22 -5.44
N VAL A 260 8.19 -14.15 -6.05
CA VAL A 260 6.84 -14.11 -6.65
C VAL A 260 6.99 -13.79 -8.14
N PRO A 261 6.25 -14.46 -9.06
CA PRO A 261 6.25 -14.07 -10.47
C PRO A 261 5.75 -12.63 -10.65
N SER A 262 6.37 -11.83 -11.51
CA SER A 262 6.01 -10.40 -11.67
C SER A 262 4.53 -10.16 -11.95
N LYS A 263 3.87 -11.03 -12.75
CA LYS A 263 2.44 -10.93 -13.06
C LYS A 263 1.52 -11.20 -11.86
N GLU A 264 2.04 -11.88 -10.85
CA GLU A 264 1.35 -12.20 -9.60
C GLU A 264 1.82 -11.31 -8.46
N ASN A 265 2.68 -10.32 -8.71
CA ASN A 265 3.14 -9.40 -7.67
C ASN A 265 2.10 -8.28 -7.47
N PRO A 266 1.37 -8.23 -6.35
CA PRO A 266 0.36 -7.20 -6.13
C PRO A 266 0.96 -5.80 -5.98
N SER A 267 2.25 -5.67 -5.66
CA SER A 267 2.90 -4.36 -5.53
C SER A 267 3.23 -3.68 -6.86
N ASP A 268 3.16 -4.40 -8.00
CA ASP A 268 3.52 -3.86 -9.32
C ASP A 268 2.61 -2.67 -9.72
N CYS A 269 1.30 -2.79 -9.50
CA CYS A 269 0.37 -1.70 -9.81
C CYS A 269 0.67 -0.44 -8.96
N ALA A 270 1.21 -0.61 -7.75
CA ALA A 270 1.60 0.48 -6.86
C ALA A 270 2.95 1.13 -7.21
N SER A 271 3.87 0.40 -7.84
CA SER A 271 5.16 0.94 -8.27
C SER A 271 5.06 1.67 -9.62
N ARG A 272 4.09 1.30 -10.47
CA ARG A 272 3.87 1.88 -11.80
C ARG A 272 2.75 2.92 -11.81
N GLY A 273 1.71 2.66 -11.04
CA GLY A 273 0.49 3.44 -10.93
C GLY A 273 -0.60 3.03 -11.93
N ILE A 274 -1.85 3.05 -11.48
CA ILE A 274 -3.06 2.77 -12.27
C ILE A 274 -4.14 3.83 -12.01
N SER A 275 -5.20 3.86 -12.83
CA SER A 275 -6.36 4.74 -12.57
C SER A 275 -7.22 4.21 -11.43
N ALA A 276 -8.02 5.07 -10.79
CA ALA A 276 -8.96 4.61 -9.76
C ALA A 276 -9.99 3.64 -10.34
N LYS A 277 -10.44 3.88 -11.58
CA LYS A 277 -11.28 2.95 -12.34
C LYS A 277 -10.74 1.53 -12.37
N LEU A 278 -9.47 1.37 -12.74
CA LEU A 278 -8.82 0.06 -12.77
C LEU A 278 -8.62 -0.51 -11.37
N LEU A 279 -8.35 0.35 -10.37
CA LEU A 279 -8.12 -0.08 -9.00
C LEU A 279 -9.38 -0.68 -8.37
N ILE A 280 -10.59 -0.19 -8.69
CA ILE A 280 -11.85 -0.68 -8.11
C ILE A 280 -11.97 -2.20 -8.23
N ASP A 281 -11.71 -2.74 -9.42
CA ASP A 281 -11.86 -4.17 -9.71
C ASP A 281 -10.52 -4.94 -9.71
N HIS A 282 -9.45 -4.36 -9.12
CA HIS A 282 -8.11 -4.97 -9.14
C HIS A 282 -7.97 -6.05 -8.07
N ALA A 283 -8.51 -7.25 -8.33
CA ALA A 283 -8.55 -8.37 -7.37
C ALA A 283 -7.20 -8.69 -6.73
N LEU A 284 -6.12 -8.74 -7.52
CA LEU A 284 -4.77 -9.00 -7.03
C LEU A 284 -4.31 -7.97 -5.98
N TRP A 285 -4.73 -6.70 -6.10
CA TRP A 285 -4.34 -5.66 -5.15
C TRP A 285 -5.10 -5.79 -3.83
N TRP A 286 -6.40 -6.07 -3.90
CA TRP A 286 -7.26 -6.13 -2.71
C TRP A 286 -7.15 -7.45 -1.95
N HIS A 287 -6.95 -8.55 -2.67
CA HIS A 287 -7.01 -9.91 -2.12
C HIS A 287 -5.68 -10.67 -2.23
N GLY A 288 -4.62 -10.04 -2.75
CA GLY A 288 -3.34 -10.70 -2.97
C GLY A 288 -3.43 -11.84 -3.98
N PRO A 289 -2.35 -12.61 -4.15
CA PRO A 289 -2.33 -13.78 -5.03
C PRO A 289 -3.22 -14.91 -4.49
N THR A 290 -3.99 -15.56 -5.37
CA THR A 290 -4.93 -16.62 -4.97
C THR A 290 -4.24 -17.84 -4.37
N TRP A 291 -3.01 -18.14 -4.80
CA TRP A 291 -2.23 -19.25 -4.27
C TRP A 291 -1.86 -19.08 -2.78
N LEU A 292 -2.00 -17.89 -2.19
CA LEU A 292 -1.90 -17.71 -0.74
C LEU A 292 -3.00 -18.44 0.03
N LEU A 293 -4.11 -18.75 -0.65
CA LEU A 293 -5.23 -19.52 -0.11
C LEU A 293 -5.14 -21.01 -0.48
N GLU A 294 -4.00 -21.44 -1.01
CA GLU A 294 -3.70 -22.84 -1.30
C GLU A 294 -2.63 -23.37 -0.32
N ASP A 295 -2.32 -24.67 -0.42
CA ASP A 295 -1.29 -25.30 0.37
C ASP A 295 0.09 -24.62 0.14
N PRO A 296 0.87 -24.31 1.19
CA PRO A 296 2.17 -23.66 1.06
C PRO A 296 3.19 -24.36 0.14
N SER A 297 3.00 -25.65 -0.15
CA SER A 297 3.79 -26.40 -1.12
C SER A 297 3.53 -26.01 -2.58
N THR A 298 2.37 -25.42 -2.90
CA THR A 298 2.02 -24.95 -4.26
C THR A 298 2.52 -23.52 -4.53
N TRP A 299 2.92 -22.80 -3.48
CA TRP A 299 3.38 -21.43 -3.60
C TRP A 299 4.58 -21.31 -4.57
N PRO A 300 4.70 -20.17 -5.28
CA PRO A 300 5.81 -19.97 -6.19
C PRO A 300 7.16 -20.16 -5.52
N SER A 301 8.03 -20.84 -6.24
CA SER A 301 9.44 -21.03 -5.88
C SER A 301 10.33 -20.45 -6.97
N GLU A 302 11.59 -20.22 -6.63
CA GLU A 302 12.54 -19.74 -7.63
C GLU A 302 12.81 -20.80 -8.70
N SER A 303 12.80 -20.37 -9.95
CA SER A 303 13.43 -21.17 -11.01
C SER A 303 14.92 -21.33 -10.71
N SER A 304 15.47 -22.53 -10.89
CA SER A 304 16.88 -22.90 -10.62
C SER A 304 17.91 -22.20 -11.54
N GLN A 305 17.85 -20.88 -11.68
CA GLN A 305 18.82 -20.09 -12.42
C GLN A 305 20.04 -19.78 -11.55
N LYS A 306 21.24 -19.89 -12.14
CA LYS A 306 22.49 -19.55 -11.47
C LYS A 306 22.50 -18.05 -11.10
N LEU A 307 22.38 -17.77 -9.81
CA LEU A 307 22.45 -16.41 -9.27
C LEU A 307 23.86 -15.80 -9.49
N PRO A 308 23.96 -14.48 -9.68
CA PRO A 308 25.25 -13.82 -9.91
C PRO A 308 26.16 -13.92 -8.67
N SER A 309 27.41 -14.34 -8.88
CA SER A 309 28.41 -14.50 -7.81
C SER A 309 29.01 -13.18 -7.30
N ARG A 310 28.81 -12.08 -8.04
CA ARG A 310 29.27 -10.72 -7.72
C ARG A 310 28.18 -9.70 -8.10
N GLU A 311 28.17 -8.56 -7.41
CA GLU A 311 27.30 -7.43 -7.76
C GLU A 311 27.62 -6.98 -9.20
N PRO A 312 26.64 -6.92 -10.13
CA PRO A 312 26.90 -6.52 -11.50
C PRO A 312 27.45 -5.08 -11.52
N GLN A 313 28.47 -4.85 -12.34
CA GLN A 313 29.04 -3.52 -12.50
C GLN A 313 28.10 -2.68 -13.37
N TYR A 314 27.25 -1.89 -12.72
CA TYR A 314 26.46 -0.88 -13.39
C TYR A 314 27.28 0.41 -13.42
N SER A 315 27.70 0.83 -14.62
CA SER A 315 28.26 2.17 -14.84
C SER A 315 27.22 3.20 -14.42
N SER A 316 27.60 4.13 -13.54
CA SER A 316 26.81 5.34 -13.31
C SER A 316 26.63 6.06 -14.65
N PRO A 317 25.42 6.55 -14.99
CA PRO A 317 25.32 7.52 -16.06
C PRO A 317 26.22 8.72 -15.73
N PRO A 318 26.89 9.32 -16.73
CA PRO A 318 27.78 10.47 -16.53
C PRO A 318 27.08 11.65 -15.88
#